data_AF-A0A7S3UTV7-F1
#
_entry.id   AF-A0A7S3UTV7-F1
#
_cell.length_a   1.000
_cell.length_b   1.000
_cell.length_c   1.000
_cell.angle_alpha   90.00
_cell.angle_beta   90.00
_cell.angle_gamma   90.00
#
_symmetry.space_group_name_H-M   'P 1'
#
loop_
_entity.id
_entity.type
_entity.pdbx_description
1 polymer ?
#
loop_
_entity_poly.entity_id
_entity_poly.type
_entity_poly.pdbx_seq_one_letter_code
_entity_poly.pdbx_strand_id
1 'polypeptide(L)'
;ADAAAPHQAAGADPFSGYDIDANVLGWAVAAAASRAIELEPGRRELVPFIDMANHDFCANAAVRLSADGAAAELVALRALGAGRAVNVSYGTLTSNELLLNHGFTAWPNPYDRVGVQFGQRLLQAARILMDIQKEPFGDPAGEQDEVQPWQLKKLKALKLEGLYADLEVEIGGPMIIDPRLLAALRILFAESSAELGNASQ
;
A
#
# COMPACT_ATOMS: atom_id res chain seq x y z
N ALA A 1 0.10 34.98 0.08
CA ALA A 1 -0.53 33.73 -0.36
C ALA A 1 -1.88 34.13 -0.91
N ASP A 2 -2.01 34.11 -2.25
CA ASP A 2 -3.23 34.52 -2.93
C ASP A 2 -4.40 33.65 -2.45
N ALA A 3 -5.40 34.28 -1.87
CA ALA A 3 -6.69 33.66 -1.65
C ALA A 3 -7.24 33.28 -3.04
N ALA A 4 -7.50 31.98 -3.25
CA ALA A 4 -8.12 31.52 -4.47
C ALA A 4 -9.42 32.30 -4.71
N ALA A 5 -9.54 32.93 -5.87
CA ALA A 5 -10.74 33.70 -6.21
C ALA A 5 -11.97 32.77 -6.16
N PRO A 6 -13.11 33.23 -5.59
CA PRO A 6 -14.29 32.39 -5.41
C PRO A 6 -14.81 31.94 -6.78
N HIS A 7 -14.87 30.63 -6.98
CA HIS A 7 -15.36 30.00 -8.19
C HIS A 7 -16.90 30.16 -8.22
N GLN A 8 -17.40 31.25 -8.82
CA GLN A 8 -18.84 31.40 -9.07
C GLN A 8 -19.26 30.50 -10.23
N ALA A 9 -19.51 29.23 -9.95
CA ALA A 9 -20.23 28.35 -10.87
C ALA A 9 -21.68 28.84 -10.98
N ALA A 10 -22.22 28.89 -12.19
CA ALA A 10 -23.61 29.26 -12.46
C ALA A 10 -24.56 28.21 -11.84
N GLY A 11 -25.02 28.48 -10.62
CA GLY A 11 -25.87 27.63 -9.79
C GLY A 11 -26.05 28.27 -8.41
N ALA A 12 -26.94 27.72 -7.59
CA ALA A 12 -26.99 28.09 -6.17
C ALA A 12 -25.61 27.81 -5.56
N ASP A 13 -25.08 28.76 -4.78
CA ASP A 13 -23.79 28.61 -4.12
C ASP A 13 -23.78 27.31 -3.30
N PRO A 14 -22.92 26.31 -3.66
CA PRO A 14 -22.91 25.02 -2.98
C PRO A 14 -22.46 25.12 -1.52
N PHE A 15 -21.86 26.25 -1.14
CA PHE A 15 -21.43 26.54 0.22
C PHE A 15 -22.35 27.53 0.94
N SER A 16 -23.53 27.86 0.39
CA SER A 16 -24.55 28.68 1.08
C SER A 16 -24.03 29.99 1.69
N GLY A 17 -23.03 30.63 1.07
CA GLY A 17 -22.40 31.87 1.53
C GLY A 17 -21.29 31.70 2.56
N TYR A 18 -20.89 30.46 2.91
CA TYR A 18 -19.73 30.21 3.76
C TYR A 18 -18.43 30.49 3.00
N ASP A 19 -17.50 31.19 3.65
CA ASP A 19 -16.16 31.41 3.12
C ASP A 19 -15.33 30.11 3.26
N ILE A 20 -14.85 29.59 2.14
CA ILE A 20 -14.10 28.34 2.07
C ILE A 20 -12.66 28.67 1.73
N ASP A 21 -11.79 28.60 2.74
CA ASP A 21 -10.36 28.72 2.57
C ASP A 21 -9.67 27.34 2.51
N ALA A 22 -8.36 27.36 2.30
CA ALA A 22 -7.55 26.14 2.25
C ALA A 22 -7.58 25.35 3.58
N ASN A 23 -7.81 26.01 4.72
CA ASN A 23 -7.84 25.36 6.02
C ASN A 23 -9.14 24.57 6.22
N VAL A 24 -10.29 25.16 5.85
CA VAL A 24 -11.59 24.48 5.89
C VAL A 24 -11.58 23.27 4.97
N LEU A 25 -11.05 23.43 3.75
CA LEU A 25 -10.92 22.32 2.81
C LEU A 25 -9.96 21.24 3.34
N GLY A 26 -8.79 21.63 3.86
CA GLY A 26 -7.82 20.71 4.44
C GLY A 26 -8.38 19.93 5.64
N TRP A 27 -9.11 20.60 6.51
CA TRP A 27 -9.82 19.96 7.64
C TRP A 27 -10.88 18.98 7.15
N ALA A 28 -11.71 19.37 6.17
CA ALA A 28 -12.76 18.52 5.64
C ALA A 28 -12.19 17.25 4.98
N VAL A 29 -11.11 17.38 4.21
CA VAL A 29 -10.39 16.25 3.60
C VAL A 29 -9.79 15.34 4.68
N ALA A 30 -9.13 15.90 5.69
CA ALA A 30 -8.54 15.12 6.78
C ALA A 30 -9.62 14.39 7.60
N ALA A 31 -10.75 15.04 7.89
CA ALA A 31 -11.88 14.44 8.59
C ALA A 31 -12.48 13.29 7.78
N ALA A 32 -12.73 13.49 6.48
CA ALA A 32 -13.25 12.45 5.61
C ALA A 32 -12.27 11.27 5.44
N ALA A 33 -10.99 11.53 5.18
CA ALA A 33 -9.98 10.50 4.98
C ALA A 33 -9.76 9.64 6.23
N SER A 34 -9.78 10.25 7.42
CA SER A 34 -9.48 9.56 8.67
C SER A 34 -10.67 8.84 9.30
N ARG A 35 -11.92 9.22 8.96
CA ARG A 35 -13.15 8.74 9.63
C ARG A 35 -14.14 8.05 8.71
N ALA A 36 -14.06 8.21 7.39
CA ALA A 36 -15.00 7.54 6.50
C ALA A 36 -14.72 6.04 6.43
N ILE A 37 -15.78 5.24 6.56
CA ILE A 37 -15.73 3.78 6.60
C ILE A 37 -16.32 3.24 5.31
N GLU A 38 -15.71 2.19 4.77
CA GLU A 38 -16.20 1.49 3.59
C GLU A 38 -17.24 0.43 4.01
N LEU A 39 -18.52 0.70 3.74
CA LEU A 39 -19.62 -0.24 4.00
C LEU A 39 -19.95 -1.11 2.79
N GLU A 40 -19.74 -0.55 1.60
CA GLU A 40 -19.86 -1.21 0.31
C GLU A 40 -18.59 -0.94 -0.52
N PRO A 41 -18.15 -1.85 -1.40
CA PRO A 41 -16.95 -1.65 -2.21
C PRO A 41 -16.96 -0.32 -2.98
N GLY A 42 -15.96 0.51 -2.75
CA GLY A 42 -15.81 1.81 -3.39
C GLY A 42 -16.69 2.93 -2.83
N ARG A 43 -17.48 2.68 -1.78
CA ARG A 43 -18.36 3.66 -1.14
C ARG A 43 -17.98 3.85 0.33
N ARG A 44 -17.44 5.03 0.62
CA ARG A 44 -17.02 5.44 1.97
C ARG A 44 -17.97 6.48 2.53
N GLU A 45 -18.36 6.30 3.79
CA GLU A 45 -19.34 7.14 4.47
C GLU A 45 -18.86 7.53 5.86
N LEU A 46 -19.20 8.74 6.28
CA LEU A 46 -19.09 9.13 7.69
C LEU A 46 -20.27 8.53 8.44
N VAL A 47 -19.99 7.55 9.30
CA VAL A 47 -21.01 6.86 10.09
C VAL A 47 -20.88 7.33 11.54
N PRO A 48 -21.75 8.24 12.00
CA PRO A 48 -21.67 8.77 13.36
C PRO A 48 -21.65 7.65 14.39
N PHE A 49 -20.92 7.86 15.48
CA PHE A 49 -20.73 6.91 16.58
C PHE A 49 -19.79 5.74 16.24
N ILE A 50 -19.95 5.12 15.07
CA ILE A 50 -19.04 4.03 14.64
C ILE A 50 -17.64 4.59 14.33
N ASP A 51 -17.56 5.79 13.75
CA ASP A 51 -16.32 6.50 13.44
C ASP A 51 -15.48 6.91 14.66
N MET A 52 -15.97 6.69 15.88
CA MET A 52 -15.23 6.87 17.13
C MET A 52 -14.42 5.62 17.53
N ALA A 53 -14.68 4.46 16.90
CA ALA A 53 -13.94 3.24 17.18
C ALA A 53 -12.52 3.33 16.64
N ASN A 54 -11.54 3.14 17.52
CA ASN A 54 -10.12 3.17 17.16
C ASN A 54 -9.70 1.91 16.39
N HIS A 55 -8.59 2.03 15.69
CA HIS A 55 -7.92 0.93 15.02
C HIS A 55 -7.27 -0.07 16.00
N ASP A 56 -7.37 -1.36 15.69
CA ASP A 56 -6.50 -2.41 16.21
C ASP A 56 -6.40 -3.56 15.20
N PHE A 57 -5.20 -4.07 14.93
CA PHE A 57 -5.00 -5.24 14.06
C PHE A 57 -5.59 -6.52 14.65
N CYS A 58 -5.76 -6.56 15.97
CA CYS A 58 -6.48 -7.58 16.70
C CYS A 58 -7.86 -7.07 17.16
N ALA A 59 -8.60 -6.43 16.25
CA ALA A 59 -9.93 -5.87 16.49
C ALA A 59 -10.87 -6.78 17.30
N ASN A 60 -11.69 -6.17 18.15
CA ASN A 60 -12.68 -6.87 18.97
C ASN A 60 -14.13 -6.61 18.50
N ALA A 61 -14.31 -5.73 17.52
CA ALA A 61 -15.55 -5.46 16.84
C ALA A 61 -15.33 -5.33 15.32
N ALA A 62 -16.39 -5.49 14.55
CA ALA A 62 -16.42 -5.27 13.11
C ALA A 62 -17.60 -4.37 12.73
N VAL A 63 -17.41 -3.59 11.68
CA VAL A 63 -18.47 -2.80 11.05
C VAL A 63 -19.00 -3.59 9.87
N ARG A 64 -20.32 -3.68 9.71
CA ARG A 64 -20.96 -4.30 8.56
C ARG A 64 -22.27 -3.60 8.23
N LEU A 65 -22.78 -3.83 7.03
CA LEU A 65 -24.14 -3.43 6.68
C LEU A 65 -25.14 -4.46 7.22
N SER A 66 -26.31 -3.99 7.65
CA SER A 66 -27.45 -4.83 8.02
C SER A 66 -27.91 -5.67 6.81
N ALA A 67 -28.60 -6.78 7.08
CA ALA A 67 -29.03 -7.71 6.02
C ALA A 67 -29.94 -7.08 4.95
N ASP A 68 -30.69 -6.04 5.33
CA ASP A 68 -31.57 -5.26 4.46
C ASP A 68 -30.88 -4.03 3.84
N GLY A 69 -29.61 -3.77 4.16
CA GLY A 69 -28.86 -2.63 3.65
C GLY A 69 -29.20 -1.29 4.31
N ALA A 70 -30.09 -1.27 5.30
CA ALA A 70 -30.66 -0.03 5.83
C ALA A 70 -29.80 0.64 6.93
N ALA A 71 -28.89 -0.10 7.56
CA ALA A 71 -28.11 0.39 8.69
C ALA A 71 -26.67 -0.16 8.70
N ALA A 72 -25.75 0.64 9.26
CA ALA A 72 -24.43 0.14 9.66
C ALA A 72 -24.51 -0.45 11.07
N GLU A 73 -23.93 -1.63 11.26
CA GLU A 73 -23.88 -2.36 12.52
C GLU A 73 -22.44 -2.42 13.02
N LEU A 74 -22.21 -2.04 14.29
CA LEU A 74 -20.98 -2.33 15.01
C LEU A 74 -21.18 -3.57 15.88
N VAL A 75 -20.56 -4.68 15.48
CA VAL A 75 -20.80 -6.00 16.08
C VAL A 75 -19.56 -6.48 16.80
N ALA A 76 -19.71 -6.86 18.07
CA ALA A 76 -18.63 -7.46 18.84
C ALA A 76 -18.26 -8.85 18.26
N LEU A 77 -16.97 -9.09 18.05
CA LEU A 77 -16.43 -10.37 17.57
C LEU A 77 -16.17 -11.36 18.71
N ARG A 78 -16.18 -10.87 19.94
CA ARG A 78 -15.95 -11.63 21.19
C ARG A 78 -16.58 -10.90 22.37
N ALA A 79 -16.69 -11.58 23.51
CA ALA A 79 -17.17 -10.96 24.74
C ALA A 79 -16.27 -9.77 25.13
N LEU A 80 -16.90 -8.63 25.43
CA LEU A 80 -16.22 -7.40 25.83
C LEU A 80 -16.36 -7.18 27.33
N GLY A 81 -15.24 -6.92 28.00
CA GLY A 81 -15.24 -6.56 29.42
C GLY A 81 -15.59 -5.09 29.64
N ALA A 82 -16.28 -4.79 30.73
CA ALA A 82 -16.58 -3.40 31.12
C ALA A 82 -15.27 -2.58 31.26
N GLY A 83 -15.30 -1.34 30.74
CA GLY A 83 -14.13 -0.45 30.73
C GLY A 83 -13.04 -0.78 29.70
N ARG A 84 -13.24 -1.79 28.84
CA ARG A 84 -12.34 -2.05 27.70
C ARG A 84 -12.78 -1.26 26.48
N ALA A 85 -11.79 -0.78 25.71
CA ALA A 85 -12.04 -0.09 24.45
C ALA A 85 -12.65 -1.04 23.42
N VAL A 86 -13.54 -0.49 22.58
CA VAL A 86 -14.08 -1.15 21.39
C VAL A 86 -13.24 -0.71 20.20
N ASN A 87 -12.62 -1.67 19.54
CA ASN A 87 -11.65 -1.42 18.48
C ASN A 87 -12.07 -2.20 17.23
N VAL A 88 -11.95 -1.55 16.08
CA VAL A 88 -12.20 -2.12 14.76
C VAL A 88 -10.90 -2.20 13.97
N SER A 89 -10.87 -3.00 12.90
CA SER A 89 -9.75 -2.97 11.96
C SER A 89 -10.05 -1.97 10.85
N TYR A 90 -9.07 -1.15 10.50
CA TYR A 90 -9.15 -0.24 9.33
C TYR A 90 -8.61 -0.93 8.06
N GLY A 91 -8.24 -2.22 8.18
CA GLY A 91 -7.63 -3.01 7.12
C GLY A 91 -6.15 -3.29 7.37
N THR A 92 -5.47 -3.73 6.32
CA THR A 92 -4.06 -4.13 6.33
C THR A 92 -3.14 -2.96 5.95
N LEU A 93 -3.28 -1.86 6.70
CA LEU A 93 -2.61 -0.60 6.41
C LEU A 93 -1.17 -0.57 6.93
N THR A 94 -0.26 -0.05 6.11
CA THR A 94 1.11 0.30 6.48
C THR A 94 1.16 1.46 7.47
N SER A 95 2.30 1.64 8.13
CA SER A 95 2.52 2.81 9.00
C SER A 95 2.43 4.12 8.21
N ASN A 96 2.82 4.13 6.93
CA ASN A 96 2.67 5.29 6.06
C ASN A 96 1.20 5.60 5.75
N GLU A 97 0.39 4.58 5.44
CA GLU A 97 -1.05 4.76 5.20
C GLU A 97 -1.78 5.22 6.47
N LEU A 98 -1.43 4.67 7.63
CA LEU A 98 -1.98 5.12 8.91
C LEU A 98 -1.59 6.57 9.21
N LEU A 99 -0.33 6.95 8.99
CA LEU A 99 0.15 8.30 9.27
C LEU A 99 -0.49 9.33 8.34
N LEU A 100 -0.51 9.05 7.03
CA LEU A 100 -0.99 10.00 6.02
C LEU A 100 -2.51 10.14 6.01
N ASN A 101 -3.24 9.05 6.24
CA ASN A 101 -4.71 9.06 6.16
C ASN A 101 -5.40 9.21 7.52
N HIS A 102 -4.75 8.79 8.62
CA HIS A 102 -5.37 8.78 9.95
C HIS A 102 -4.58 9.54 11.03
N GLY A 103 -3.37 10.03 10.72
CA GLY A 103 -2.59 10.88 11.63
C GLY A 103 -1.93 10.13 12.79
N PHE A 104 -1.77 8.81 12.71
CA PHE A 104 -1.08 8.01 13.73
C PHE A 104 -0.28 6.86 13.12
N THR A 105 0.60 6.24 13.90
CA THR A 105 1.25 4.97 13.56
C THR A 105 0.90 3.92 14.61
N ALA A 106 0.88 2.65 14.22
CA ALA A 106 0.67 1.53 15.15
C ALA A 106 1.97 0.75 15.35
N TRP A 107 2.24 0.32 16.59
CA TRP A 107 3.40 -0.51 16.90
C TRP A 107 3.02 -1.66 17.86
N PRO A 108 3.32 -2.93 17.52
CA PRO A 108 3.84 -3.39 16.24
C PRO A 108 2.78 -3.31 15.12
N ASN A 109 3.20 -3.06 13.88
CA ASN A 109 2.34 -3.15 12.70
C ASN A 109 2.72 -4.39 11.87
N PRO A 110 1.89 -5.44 11.82
CA PRO A 110 2.18 -6.67 11.09
C PRO A 110 2.07 -6.54 9.56
N TYR A 111 1.52 -5.43 9.06
CA TYR A 111 1.33 -5.15 7.63
C TYR A 111 2.27 -4.06 7.11
N ASP A 112 3.19 -3.60 7.95
CA ASP A 112 4.13 -2.53 7.57
C ASP A 112 5.11 -3.03 6.53
N ARG A 113 5.22 -2.29 5.43
CA ARG A 113 6.06 -2.64 4.28
C ARG A 113 6.54 -1.36 3.60
N VAL A 114 7.67 -1.48 2.90
CA VAL A 114 8.28 -0.38 2.15
C VAL A 114 8.31 -0.75 0.67
N GLY A 115 7.78 0.14 -0.16
CA GLY A 115 7.94 0.08 -1.60
C GLY A 115 9.32 0.56 -2.01
N VAL A 116 10.01 -0.23 -2.84
CA VAL A 116 11.28 0.15 -3.46
C VAL A 116 11.17 0.01 -4.97
N GLN A 117 11.82 0.92 -5.69
CA GLN A 117 11.86 0.86 -7.15
C GLN A 117 12.87 -0.21 -7.59
N PHE A 118 12.37 -1.22 -8.28
CA PHE A 118 13.20 -2.22 -8.93
C PHE A 118 14.07 -1.56 -9.99
N GLY A 119 15.38 -1.71 -9.85
CA GLY A 119 16.34 -1.14 -10.78
C GLY A 119 17.63 -1.92 -10.79
N GLN A 120 18.10 -2.31 -11.98
CA GLN A 120 19.33 -3.06 -12.15
C GLN A 120 20.54 -2.32 -11.57
N ARG A 121 20.60 -0.98 -11.72
CA ARG A 121 21.66 -0.15 -11.11
C ARG A 121 21.65 -0.17 -9.59
N LEU A 122 20.46 -0.20 -8.97
CA LEU A 122 20.34 -0.32 -7.53
C LEU A 122 20.85 -1.69 -7.06
N LEU A 123 20.51 -2.75 -7.80
CA LEU A 123 20.99 -4.10 -7.54
C LEU A 123 22.51 -4.24 -7.73
N GLN A 124 23.07 -3.63 -8.77
CA GLN A 124 24.53 -3.55 -9.00
C GLN A 124 25.22 -2.83 -7.84
N ALA A 125 24.71 -1.67 -7.41
CA ALA A 125 25.26 -0.95 -6.27
C ALA A 125 25.21 -1.77 -4.98
N ALA A 126 24.11 -2.51 -4.74
CA ALA A 126 23.99 -3.43 -3.62
C ALA A 126 25.02 -4.56 -3.69
N ARG A 127 25.29 -5.13 -4.88
CA ARG A 127 26.31 -6.17 -5.08
C ARG A 127 27.72 -5.66 -4.75
N ILE A 128 28.04 -4.42 -5.12
CA ILE A 128 29.32 -3.78 -4.77
C ILE A 128 29.42 -3.61 -3.25
N LEU A 129 28.38 -3.06 -2.62
CA LEU A 129 28.36 -2.80 -1.17
C LEU A 129 28.50 -4.10 -0.34
N MET A 130 27.95 -5.20 -0.84
CA MET A 130 27.96 -6.51 -0.18
C MET A 130 29.16 -7.38 -0.55
N ASP A 131 30.08 -6.91 -1.42
CA ASP A 131 31.24 -7.65 -1.92
C ASP A 131 30.90 -9.00 -2.60
N ILE A 132 29.80 -9.02 -3.36
CA ILE A 132 29.32 -10.21 -4.09
C ILE A 132 29.39 -10.04 -5.62
N GLN A 133 30.28 -9.18 -6.10
CA GLN A 133 30.42 -8.91 -7.54
C GLN A 133 30.87 -10.13 -8.36
N LYS A 134 31.47 -11.13 -7.69
CA LYS A 134 31.89 -12.40 -8.31
C LYS A 134 30.71 -13.34 -8.57
N GLU A 135 29.58 -13.14 -7.89
CA GLU A 135 28.38 -13.92 -8.10
C GLU A 135 27.77 -13.59 -9.48
N PRO A 136 27.17 -14.58 -10.16
CA PRO A 136 26.56 -14.39 -11.47
C PRO A 136 25.49 -13.29 -11.41
N PHE A 137 25.48 -12.40 -12.40
CA PHE A 137 24.45 -11.39 -12.54
C PHE A 137 24.42 -10.87 -13.98
N GLY A 138 23.35 -11.17 -14.72
CA GLY A 138 23.34 -10.85 -16.14
C GLY A 138 24.20 -11.82 -16.94
N ASP A 139 25.01 -11.31 -17.88
CA ASP A 139 25.90 -12.10 -18.72
C ASP A 139 27.17 -12.57 -17.97
N PRO A 140 27.41 -13.89 -17.82
CA PRO A 140 28.63 -14.41 -17.23
C PRO A 140 29.87 -14.34 -18.15
N ALA A 141 29.72 -14.06 -19.46
CA ALA A 141 30.79 -14.26 -20.45
C ALA A 141 31.38 -12.99 -21.11
N GLY A 142 30.79 -11.80 -20.97
CA GLY A 142 31.34 -10.61 -21.61
C GLY A 142 30.56 -9.36 -21.29
N GLU A 143 31.24 -8.37 -20.71
CA GLU A 143 30.70 -7.13 -20.15
C GLU A 143 29.83 -7.37 -18.91
N GLN A 144 30.51 -7.33 -17.74
CA GLN A 144 29.87 -7.35 -16.44
C GLN A 144 28.63 -6.44 -16.45
N ASP A 145 27.51 -6.98 -15.97
CA ASP A 145 26.29 -6.24 -15.69
C ASP A 145 25.31 -5.98 -16.87
N GLU A 146 25.49 -6.60 -18.05
CA GLU A 146 24.47 -6.60 -19.10
C GLU A 146 23.47 -7.75 -18.92
N VAL A 147 22.16 -7.44 -18.86
CA VAL A 147 21.10 -8.44 -18.68
C VAL A 147 20.84 -9.16 -20.01
N GLN A 148 20.93 -10.49 -20.01
CA GLN A 148 20.79 -11.29 -21.22
C GLN A 148 19.36 -11.22 -21.81
N PRO A 149 19.19 -11.39 -23.13
CA PRO A 149 17.87 -11.30 -23.78
C PRO A 149 16.79 -12.21 -23.18
N TRP A 150 17.15 -13.41 -22.70
CA TRP A 150 16.18 -14.31 -22.06
C TRP A 150 15.80 -13.86 -20.65
N GLN A 151 16.72 -13.23 -19.91
CA GLN A 151 16.44 -12.63 -18.60
C GLN A 151 15.50 -11.44 -18.78
N LEU A 152 15.78 -10.55 -19.74
CA LEU A 152 14.88 -9.44 -20.10
C LEU A 152 13.47 -9.94 -20.45
N LYS A 153 13.35 -11.03 -21.21
CA LYS A 153 12.04 -11.63 -21.54
C LYS A 153 11.29 -12.08 -20.28
N LYS A 154 11.97 -12.67 -19.30
CA LYS A 154 11.34 -13.09 -18.03
C LYS A 154 11.03 -11.91 -17.12
N LEU A 155 11.90 -10.90 -17.04
CA LEU A 155 11.63 -9.66 -16.28
C LEU A 155 10.41 -8.91 -16.85
N LYS A 156 10.26 -8.87 -18.17
CA LYS A 156 9.05 -8.35 -18.83
C LYS A 156 7.79 -9.12 -18.44
N ALA A 157 7.88 -10.45 -18.31
CA ALA A 157 6.77 -11.28 -17.86
C ALA A 157 6.40 -11.01 -16.38
N LEU A 158 7.37 -10.63 -15.55
CA LEU A 158 7.16 -10.16 -14.17
C LEU A 158 6.68 -8.70 -14.08
N LYS A 159 6.52 -8.01 -15.23
CA LYS A 159 6.24 -6.57 -15.33
C LYS A 159 7.31 -5.68 -14.68
N LEU A 160 8.55 -6.16 -14.58
CA LEU A 160 9.68 -5.41 -14.02
C LEU A 160 10.60 -4.80 -15.10
N GLU A 161 10.16 -4.80 -16.35
CA GLU A 161 10.91 -4.29 -17.51
C GLU A 161 9.93 -3.89 -18.63
N GLY A 162 10.23 -2.81 -19.37
CA GLY A 162 9.40 -2.30 -20.48
C GLY A 162 8.58 -1.03 -20.18
N LEU A 163 7.92 -0.49 -21.22
CA LEU A 163 7.27 0.84 -21.21
C LEU A 163 6.12 0.98 -20.19
N TYR A 164 5.47 -0.13 -19.84
CA TYR A 164 4.34 -0.19 -18.89
C TYR A 164 4.66 -1.09 -17.70
N ALA A 165 5.94 -1.16 -17.33
CA ALA A 165 6.40 -1.93 -16.19
C ALA A 165 5.87 -1.32 -14.87
N ASP A 166 5.50 -2.20 -13.95
CA ASP A 166 5.27 -1.85 -12.56
C ASP A 166 6.53 -2.21 -11.79
N LEU A 167 7.41 -1.21 -11.65
CA LEU A 167 8.73 -1.37 -11.04
C LEU A 167 8.68 -1.32 -9.51
N GLU A 168 7.55 -0.98 -8.91
CA GLU A 168 7.44 -0.96 -7.45
C GLU A 168 7.36 -2.39 -6.92
N VAL A 169 8.27 -2.74 -6.01
CA VAL A 169 8.28 -4.01 -5.28
C VAL A 169 8.33 -3.75 -3.78
N GLU A 170 7.68 -4.60 -3.00
CA GLU A 170 7.54 -4.40 -1.56
C GLU A 170 8.45 -5.31 -0.72
N ILE A 171 8.89 -4.80 0.42
CA ILE A 171 9.61 -5.54 1.46
C ILE A 171 8.93 -5.29 2.81
N GLY A 172 8.59 -6.37 3.53
CA GLY A 172 7.91 -6.33 4.82
C GLY A 172 6.51 -6.93 4.81
N GLY A 173 5.76 -6.70 5.88
CA GLY A 173 4.43 -7.26 6.08
C GLY A 173 4.42 -8.79 6.23
N PRO A 174 3.27 -9.45 5.99
CA PRO A 174 3.15 -10.90 6.08
C PRO A 174 3.95 -11.65 5.01
N MET A 175 4.12 -11.03 3.83
CA MET A 175 4.94 -11.54 2.73
C MET A 175 6.25 -10.76 2.71
N ILE A 176 7.24 -11.22 3.48
CA ILE A 176 8.48 -10.48 3.77
C ILE A 176 9.17 -9.93 2.51
N ILE A 177 9.10 -10.64 1.39
CA ILE A 177 9.69 -10.22 0.11
C ILE A 177 8.64 -10.37 -1.01
N ASP A 178 8.44 -9.33 -1.82
CA ASP A 178 7.62 -9.39 -3.04
C ASP A 178 8.04 -10.58 -3.93
N PRO A 179 7.12 -11.49 -4.29
CA PRO A 179 7.43 -12.64 -5.14
C PRO A 179 8.08 -12.27 -6.48
N ARG A 180 7.75 -11.11 -7.07
CA ARG A 180 8.36 -10.61 -8.30
C ARG A 180 9.81 -10.22 -8.07
N LEU A 181 10.13 -9.57 -6.95
CA LEU A 181 11.51 -9.24 -6.60
C LEU A 181 12.33 -10.52 -6.42
N LEU A 182 11.81 -11.49 -5.67
CA LEU A 182 12.50 -12.77 -5.46
C LEU A 182 12.72 -13.51 -6.80
N ALA A 183 11.71 -13.55 -7.68
CA ALA A 183 11.82 -14.15 -8.99
C ALA A 183 12.82 -13.42 -9.89
N ALA A 184 12.83 -12.09 -9.87
CA ALA A 184 13.79 -11.27 -10.61
C ALA A 184 15.23 -11.50 -10.16
N LEU A 185 15.48 -11.58 -8.85
CA LEU A 185 16.79 -11.94 -8.32
C LEU A 185 17.21 -13.33 -8.81
N ARG A 186 16.34 -14.34 -8.73
CA ARG A 186 16.65 -15.68 -9.28
C ARG A 186 16.98 -15.64 -10.77
N ILE A 187 16.27 -14.82 -11.56
CA ILE A 187 16.53 -14.68 -12.99
C ILE A 187 17.90 -14.06 -13.25
N LEU A 188 18.22 -12.97 -12.55
CA LEU A 188 19.45 -12.21 -12.73
C LEU A 188 20.68 -13.02 -12.31
N PHE A 189 20.57 -13.80 -11.23
CA PHE A 189 21.65 -14.64 -10.70
C PHE A 189 21.72 -16.04 -11.32
N ALA A 190 20.83 -16.42 -12.24
CA ALA A 190 20.90 -17.71 -12.93
C ALA A 190 21.89 -17.65 -14.10
N GLU A 191 22.74 -18.67 -14.23
CA GLU A 191 23.71 -18.79 -15.33
C GLU A 191 23.03 -19.17 -16.64
N SER A 192 21.89 -19.88 -16.54
CA SER A 192 21.13 -20.31 -17.71
C SER A 192 19.63 -20.35 -17.46
N SER A 193 18.85 -20.30 -18.55
CA SER A 193 17.40 -20.40 -18.46
C SER A 193 16.89 -21.77 -17.95
N ALA A 194 17.73 -22.82 -18.02
CA ALA A 194 17.41 -24.17 -17.57
C ALA A 194 17.36 -24.29 -16.03
N GLU A 195 18.17 -23.53 -15.31
CA GLU A 195 18.22 -23.54 -13.83
C GLU A 195 16.90 -23.11 -13.20
N LEU A 196 16.15 -22.24 -13.90
CA LEU A 196 14.87 -21.73 -13.44
C LEU A 196 13.70 -22.71 -13.65
N GLY A 197 13.91 -23.83 -14.38
CA GLY A 197 12.89 -24.81 -14.69
C GLY A 197 12.66 -25.88 -13.61
N ASN A 198 13.57 -26.01 -12.64
CA ASN A 198 13.58 -27.11 -11.66
C ASN A 198 12.91 -26.77 -10.31
N ALA A 199 12.29 -25.60 -10.17
CA ALA A 199 11.70 -25.15 -8.90
C ALA A 199 10.21 -25.50 -8.73
N SER A 200 9.70 -26.50 -9.47
CA SER A 200 8.33 -26.99 -9.38
C SER A 200 8.29 -28.51 -9.18
N GLN A 201 8.59 -28.95 -7.95
CA GLN A 201 8.00 -30.14 -7.33
C GLN A 201 7.68 -29.82 -5.87
#